data_AF-A0AA38RH70-F1
#
_entry.id   AF-A0AA38RH70-F1
#
_cell.length_a   1.000
_cell.length_b   1.000
_cell.length_c   1.000
_cell.angle_alpha   90.00
_cell.angle_beta   90.00
_cell.angle_gamma   90.00
#
_symmetry.space_group_name_H-M   'P 1'
#
loop_
_entity.id
_entity.type
_entity.pdbx_description
1 polymer ?
#
loop_
_entity_poly.entity_id
_entity_poly.type
_entity_poly.pdbx_seq_one_letter_code
_entity_poly.pdbx_strand_id
1 'polypeptide(L)'
;MGAFISSAKPGTTVPELERETEPAGAAAADSPATLEPEGTVIFESLGRKIVRHGDRVTKIDPDGIKPSEAEVMRFIGEHTEIPVPRVHDATLTSITMDFVEGTTLEKTWNSLSDAERDTVSAQLRGYLDQLRAIKGSYIGGFGRNPAVVSRYFSVEGGPFASEAEWNDFLLEDIHPEHPRAFRSMVQDELRTDHDIVLTHGDLVAQNILVRDGRIVALLDWENAGFYPEYVELVKPLRGPDWRVGYYNALLDIFPRRYGAEYLMDQFLSSISRH
;
A
#
# COMPACT_ATOMS: atom_id res chain seq x y z
N MET A 1 22.36 -28.00 7.73
CA MET A 1 21.61 -26.74 7.82
C MET A 1 21.43 -26.22 6.41
N GLY A 2 20.32 -26.59 5.77
CA GLY A 2 20.03 -26.20 4.38
C GLY A 2 19.37 -24.82 4.37
N ALA A 3 19.97 -23.89 3.64
CA ALA A 3 19.37 -22.60 3.31
C ALA A 3 18.28 -22.83 2.26
N PHE A 4 17.01 -22.66 2.63
CA PHE A 4 15.92 -22.50 1.67
C PHE A 4 15.91 -21.03 1.25
N ILE A 5 16.51 -20.75 0.10
CA ILE A 5 16.30 -19.49 -0.62
C ILE A 5 15.09 -19.76 -1.51
N SER A 6 13.90 -19.33 -1.08
CA SER A 6 12.72 -19.31 -1.96
C SER A 6 12.91 -18.15 -2.93
N SER A 7 13.34 -18.47 -4.15
CA SER A 7 13.45 -17.50 -5.24
C SER A 7 12.07 -17.27 -5.84
N ALA A 8 11.60 -16.02 -5.84
CA ALA A 8 10.49 -15.61 -6.69
C ALA A 8 10.76 -16.03 -8.15
N LYS A 9 9.72 -16.45 -8.89
CA LYS A 9 9.85 -16.86 -10.29
C LYS A 9 10.43 -15.69 -11.10
N PRO A 10 11.59 -15.85 -11.77
CA PRO A 10 12.17 -14.77 -12.57
C PRO A 10 11.31 -14.54 -13.82
N GLY A 11 10.89 -13.28 -14.04
CA GLY A 11 10.33 -12.84 -15.32
C GLY A 11 8.82 -12.58 -15.38
N THR A 12 8.11 -12.42 -14.27
CA THR A 12 6.68 -12.05 -14.30
C THR A 12 6.50 -10.59 -14.74
N THR A 13 6.29 -10.38 -16.03
CA THR A 13 5.83 -9.10 -16.58
C THR A 13 4.31 -8.99 -16.40
N VAL A 14 3.83 -7.89 -15.83
CA VAL A 14 2.39 -7.59 -15.71
C VAL A 14 1.79 -7.46 -17.11
N PRO A 15 0.65 -8.14 -17.43
CA PRO A 15 -0.01 -7.96 -18.71
C PRO A 15 -0.46 -6.52 -18.93
N GLU A 16 -0.27 -6.00 -20.14
CA GLU A 16 -0.81 -4.73 -20.58
C GLU A 16 -2.31 -4.91 -20.84
N LEU A 17 -3.15 -4.29 -20.01
CA LEU A 17 -4.61 -4.35 -20.14
C LEU A 17 -5.10 -3.15 -20.97
N GLU A 18 -5.54 -3.42 -22.20
CA GLU A 18 -6.20 -2.43 -23.06
C GLU A 18 -7.58 -2.07 -22.47
N ARG A 19 -7.84 -0.79 -22.22
CA ARG A 19 -9.15 -0.29 -21.80
C ARG A 19 -10.04 -0.06 -23.03
N GLU A 20 -11.15 -0.77 -23.13
CA GLU A 20 -12.23 -0.41 -24.06
C GLU A 20 -12.91 0.88 -23.57
N THR A 21 -13.01 1.86 -24.45
CA THR A 21 -13.71 3.13 -24.20
C THR A 21 -15.21 2.97 -24.48
N GLU A 22 -16.06 3.05 -23.46
CA GLU A 22 -17.52 3.22 -23.64
C GLU A 22 -17.94 4.70 -23.60
N PRO A 23 -18.97 5.08 -24.37
CA PRO A 23 -19.32 6.49 -24.57
C PRO A 23 -20.18 7.06 -23.44
N ALA A 24 -20.03 8.37 -23.24
CA ALA A 24 -20.79 9.17 -22.29
C ALA A 24 -22.28 9.29 -22.68
N GLY A 25 -23.15 8.91 -21.74
CA GLY A 25 -24.60 9.12 -21.83
C GLY A 25 -25.23 9.09 -20.43
N ALA A 26 -25.23 10.24 -19.76
CA ALA A 26 -25.82 10.38 -18.43
C ALA A 26 -27.37 10.41 -18.52
N ALA A 27 -28.01 9.47 -17.84
CA ALA A 27 -29.37 9.61 -17.33
C ALA A 27 -29.32 9.31 -15.83
N ALA A 28 -29.78 10.26 -15.01
CA ALA A 28 -29.90 10.11 -13.56
C ALA A 28 -30.88 8.97 -13.25
N ALA A 29 -30.35 7.82 -12.87
CA ALA A 29 -31.09 6.70 -12.32
C ALA A 29 -30.92 6.71 -10.79
N ASP A 30 -32.04 6.52 -10.11
CA ASP A 30 -32.20 6.31 -8.67
C ASP A 30 -31.03 5.49 -8.08
N SER A 31 -30.38 6.00 -7.04
CA SER A 31 -29.32 5.27 -6.34
C SER A 31 -29.90 3.94 -5.85
N PRO A 32 -29.43 2.77 -6.33
CA PRO A 32 -29.91 1.52 -5.78
C PRO A 32 -29.45 1.48 -4.33
N ALA A 33 -30.41 1.37 -3.41
CA ALA A 33 -30.11 1.07 -2.02
C ALA A 33 -29.29 -0.22 -1.99
N THR A 34 -27.97 -0.10 -1.81
CA THR A 34 -27.09 -1.23 -1.54
C THR A 34 -27.58 -1.83 -0.24
N LEU A 35 -28.29 -2.95 -0.34
CA LEU A 35 -28.63 -3.78 0.80
C LEU A 35 -27.32 -4.12 1.50
N GLU A 36 -27.13 -3.62 2.72
CA GLU A 36 -25.96 -3.97 3.52
C GLU A 36 -25.93 -5.50 3.67
N PRO A 37 -24.79 -6.16 3.40
CA PRO A 37 -24.70 -7.61 3.49
C PRO A 37 -25.05 -8.04 4.92
N GLU A 38 -25.85 -9.11 5.05
CA GLU A 38 -26.19 -9.68 6.35
C GLU A 38 -24.91 -10.13 7.07
N GLY A 39 -24.67 -9.66 8.29
CA GLY A 39 -23.47 -10.02 9.04
C GLY A 39 -23.24 -9.17 10.28
N THR A 40 -22.09 -9.39 10.92
CA THR A 40 -21.63 -8.63 12.08
C THR A 40 -20.66 -7.55 11.62
N VAL A 41 -20.96 -6.28 11.89
CA VAL A 41 -20.01 -5.18 11.69
C VAL A 41 -18.87 -5.34 12.69
N ILE A 42 -17.65 -5.56 12.20
CA ILE A 42 -16.44 -5.74 13.02
C ILE A 42 -15.53 -4.51 13.02
N PHE A 43 -15.77 -3.58 12.10
CA PHE A 43 -15.12 -2.26 12.05
C PHE A 43 -16.01 -1.27 11.31
N GLU A 44 -16.05 -0.02 11.78
CA GLU A 44 -16.74 1.09 11.13
C GLU A 44 -15.98 2.39 11.39
N SER A 45 -15.71 3.14 10.32
CA SER A 45 -15.04 4.45 10.40
C SER A 45 -15.38 5.28 9.17
N LEU A 46 -15.78 6.54 9.37
CA LEU A 46 -16.09 7.49 8.28
C LEU A 46 -17.02 6.92 7.19
N GLY A 47 -18.00 6.10 7.56
CA GLY A 47 -18.93 5.45 6.62
C GLY A 47 -18.41 4.16 5.98
N ARG A 48 -17.10 3.88 6.05
CA ARG A 48 -16.51 2.59 5.67
C ARG A 48 -16.87 1.53 6.70
N LYS A 49 -17.25 0.35 6.22
CA LYS A 49 -17.64 -0.79 7.08
C LYS A 49 -16.91 -2.05 6.67
N ILE A 50 -16.56 -2.84 7.68
CA ILE A 50 -16.11 -4.22 7.51
C ILE A 50 -17.17 -5.13 8.13
N VAL A 51 -17.87 -5.89 7.30
CA VAL A 51 -18.97 -6.77 7.71
C VAL A 51 -18.52 -8.22 7.60
N ARG A 52 -18.51 -8.96 8.71
CA ARG A 52 -18.20 -10.39 8.73
C ARG A 52 -19.46 -11.23 8.54
N HIS A 53 -19.39 -12.21 7.66
CA HIS A 53 -20.45 -13.19 7.38
C HIS A 53 -19.83 -14.59 7.27
N GLY A 54 -19.81 -15.31 8.39
CA GLY A 54 -19.19 -16.63 8.49
C GLY A 54 -17.67 -16.60 8.37
N ASP A 55 -17.15 -17.28 7.35
CA ASP A 55 -15.74 -17.37 6.97
C ASP A 55 -15.31 -16.29 5.96
N ARG A 56 -16.19 -15.32 5.69
CA ARG A 56 -15.95 -14.20 4.78
C ARG A 56 -16.13 -12.85 5.46
N VAL A 57 -15.57 -11.85 4.80
CA VAL A 57 -15.70 -10.45 5.18
C VAL A 57 -15.93 -9.59 3.94
N THR A 58 -16.77 -8.57 4.06
CA THR A 58 -16.97 -7.56 3.03
C THR A 58 -16.50 -6.20 3.54
N LYS A 59 -15.50 -5.61 2.88
CA LYS A 59 -15.15 -4.20 2.97
C LYS A 59 -16.15 -3.41 2.14
N ILE A 60 -16.74 -2.37 2.70
CA ILE A 60 -17.70 -1.48 2.04
C ILE A 60 -17.19 -0.06 2.20
N ASP A 61 -17.10 0.67 1.10
CA ASP A 61 -16.86 2.11 1.09
C ASP A 61 -17.97 2.78 0.26
N PRO A 62 -18.86 3.58 0.89
CA PRO A 62 -19.93 4.26 0.17
C PRO A 62 -19.39 5.32 -0.80
N ASP A 63 -18.18 5.84 -0.59
CA ASP A 63 -17.52 6.78 -1.49
C ASP A 63 -16.78 6.07 -2.64
N GLY A 64 -16.77 4.74 -2.61
CA GLY A 64 -16.23 3.87 -3.67
C GLY A 64 -14.95 3.15 -3.25
N ILE A 65 -14.75 1.95 -3.82
CA ILE A 65 -13.54 1.16 -3.69
C ILE A 65 -12.79 1.16 -5.01
N LYS A 66 -11.47 1.33 -4.95
CA LYS A 66 -10.60 1.25 -6.12
C LYS A 66 -10.60 -0.18 -6.66
N PRO A 67 -10.99 -0.43 -7.92
CA PRO A 67 -10.94 -1.77 -8.52
C PRO A 67 -9.54 -2.40 -8.43
N SER A 68 -8.50 -1.56 -8.46
CA SER A 68 -7.10 -1.96 -8.32
C SER A 68 -6.79 -2.69 -7.03
N GLU A 69 -7.53 -2.48 -5.93
CA GLU A 69 -7.32 -3.19 -4.66
C GLU A 69 -7.61 -4.69 -4.83
N ALA A 70 -8.75 -5.04 -5.44
CA ALA A 70 -9.09 -6.43 -5.69
C ALA A 70 -8.16 -7.07 -6.74
N GLU A 71 -7.75 -6.31 -7.75
CA GLU A 71 -6.86 -6.78 -8.81
C GLU A 71 -5.45 -7.10 -8.28
N VAL A 72 -4.85 -6.20 -7.51
CA VAL A 72 -3.50 -6.41 -6.95
C VAL A 72 -3.50 -7.55 -5.95
N MET A 73 -4.55 -7.72 -5.13
CA MET A 73 -4.65 -8.84 -4.20
C MET A 73 -4.67 -10.19 -4.93
N ARG A 74 -5.44 -10.30 -6.02
CA ARG A 74 -5.43 -11.52 -6.85
C ARG A 74 -4.05 -11.75 -7.46
N PHE A 75 -3.44 -10.71 -8.01
CA PHE A 75 -2.10 -10.79 -8.57
C PHE A 75 -1.05 -11.26 -7.54
N ILE A 76 -1.04 -10.67 -6.34
CA ILE A 76 -0.12 -11.05 -5.25
C ILE A 76 -0.33 -12.51 -4.83
N GLY A 77 -1.58 -12.94 -4.64
CA GLY A 77 -1.90 -14.31 -4.25
C GLY A 77 -1.52 -15.36 -5.29
N GLU A 78 -1.44 -14.99 -6.57
CA GLU A 78 -1.02 -15.88 -7.66
C GLU A 78 0.50 -15.93 -7.88
N HIS A 79 1.21 -14.84 -7.57
CA HIS A 79 2.61 -14.65 -7.98
C HIS A 79 3.62 -14.65 -6.83
N THR A 80 3.16 -14.66 -5.58
CA THR A 80 4.01 -14.59 -4.39
C THR A 80 3.57 -15.57 -3.31
N GLU A 81 4.37 -15.70 -2.26
CA GLU A 81 4.02 -16.42 -1.02
C GLU A 81 3.40 -15.49 0.04
N ILE A 82 3.13 -14.23 -0.32
CA ILE A 82 2.59 -13.23 0.60
C ILE A 82 1.15 -13.64 0.95
N PRO A 83 0.82 -13.79 2.24
CA PRO A 83 -0.52 -14.15 2.63
C PRO A 83 -1.43 -12.93 2.43
N VAL A 84 -2.35 -13.03 1.48
CA VAL A 84 -3.41 -12.03 1.23
C VAL A 84 -4.77 -12.72 1.31
N PRO A 85 -5.81 -12.07 1.85
CA PRO A 85 -7.16 -12.62 1.81
C PRO A 85 -7.59 -12.88 0.37
N ARG A 86 -8.08 -14.09 0.07
CA ARG A 86 -8.56 -14.40 -1.27
C ARG A 86 -9.81 -13.61 -1.58
N VAL A 87 -9.78 -12.84 -2.66
CA VAL A 87 -10.93 -12.06 -3.14
C VAL A 87 -11.93 -12.99 -3.84
N HIS A 88 -13.19 -12.96 -3.39
CA HIS A 88 -14.30 -13.70 -4.01
C HIS A 88 -15.10 -12.84 -4.98
N ASP A 89 -15.36 -11.60 -4.59
CA ASP A 89 -16.17 -10.65 -5.35
C ASP A 89 -15.71 -9.22 -5.12
N ALA A 90 -15.87 -8.37 -6.11
CA ALA A 90 -15.51 -6.96 -6.03
C ALA A 90 -16.46 -6.13 -6.91
N THR A 91 -17.02 -5.09 -6.32
CA THR A 91 -17.87 -4.09 -6.98
C THR A 91 -17.26 -2.71 -6.82
N LEU A 92 -17.92 -1.67 -7.36
CA LEU A 92 -17.46 -0.29 -7.21
C LEU A 92 -17.49 0.22 -5.76
N THR A 93 -18.20 -0.44 -4.84
CA THR A 93 -18.34 0.01 -3.44
C THR A 93 -18.05 -1.08 -2.43
N SER A 94 -17.69 -2.29 -2.86
CA SER A 94 -17.45 -3.41 -1.95
C SER A 94 -16.41 -4.41 -2.46
N ILE A 95 -15.66 -5.02 -1.54
CA ILE A 95 -14.81 -6.17 -1.80
C ILE A 95 -15.16 -7.25 -0.78
N THR A 96 -15.53 -8.43 -1.27
CA THR A 96 -15.76 -9.62 -0.44
C THR A 96 -14.57 -10.57 -0.56
N MET A 97 -14.00 -10.94 0.59
CA MET A 97 -12.79 -11.76 0.67
C MET A 97 -12.86 -12.75 1.85
N ASP A 98 -11.91 -13.70 1.90
CA ASP A 98 -11.77 -14.60 3.05
C ASP A 98 -11.59 -13.79 4.35
N PHE A 99 -12.28 -14.19 5.41
CA PHE A 99 -11.99 -13.70 6.76
C PHE A 99 -10.76 -14.44 7.30
N VAL A 100 -9.71 -13.70 7.64
CA VAL A 100 -8.48 -14.26 8.21
C VAL A 100 -8.47 -14.06 9.72
N GLU A 101 -8.43 -15.16 10.47
CA GLU A 101 -8.27 -15.13 11.92
C GLU A 101 -6.86 -14.71 12.31
N GLY A 102 -6.76 -13.62 13.07
CA GLY A 102 -5.52 -13.11 13.63
C GLY A 102 -5.75 -11.85 14.46
N THR A 103 -4.68 -11.33 15.05
CA THR A 103 -4.69 -10.01 15.71
C THR A 103 -3.70 -9.11 15.01
N THR A 104 -3.98 -7.81 14.94
CA THR A 104 -3.05 -6.86 14.31
C THR A 104 -1.69 -6.86 15.01
N LEU A 105 -0.63 -6.64 14.25
CA LEU A 105 0.73 -6.55 14.76
C LEU A 105 0.86 -5.38 15.75
N GLU A 106 0.18 -4.27 15.47
CA GLU A 106 0.06 -3.12 16.37
C GLU A 106 -0.33 -3.54 17.81
N LYS A 107 -1.37 -4.38 17.93
CA LYS A 107 -1.90 -4.81 19.23
C LYS A 107 -1.05 -5.87 19.92
N THR A 108 -0.26 -6.62 19.18
CA THR A 108 0.44 -7.82 19.70
C THR A 108 1.95 -7.67 19.78
N TRP A 109 2.57 -6.73 19.07
CA TRP A 109 4.03 -6.60 18.99
C TRP A 109 4.72 -6.61 20.36
N ASN A 110 4.19 -5.82 21.28
CA ASN A 110 4.78 -5.65 22.62
C ASN A 110 4.61 -6.91 23.50
N SER A 111 3.66 -7.81 23.18
CA SER A 111 3.46 -9.07 23.90
C SER A 111 4.15 -10.27 23.23
N LEU A 112 4.62 -10.14 21.98
CA LEU A 112 5.43 -11.17 21.33
C LEU A 112 6.75 -11.38 22.09
N SER A 113 7.21 -12.62 22.16
CA SER A 113 8.57 -12.94 22.58
C SER A 113 9.60 -12.45 21.54
N ASP A 114 10.86 -12.34 21.93
CA ASP A 114 11.92 -11.89 21.01
C ASP A 114 12.06 -12.83 19.80
N ALA A 115 11.95 -14.15 20.01
CA ALA A 115 11.99 -15.13 18.92
C ALA A 115 10.79 -14.99 17.95
N GLU A 116 9.62 -14.61 18.44
CA GLU A 116 8.46 -14.34 17.58
C GLU A 116 8.62 -13.02 16.82
N ARG A 117 9.16 -11.97 17.46
CA ARG A 117 9.49 -10.71 16.78
C ARG A 117 10.52 -10.92 15.67
N ASP A 118 11.53 -11.74 15.92
CA ASP A 118 12.54 -12.12 14.92
C ASP A 118 11.88 -12.88 13.75
N THR A 119 10.98 -13.82 14.06
CA THR A 119 10.24 -14.59 13.05
C THR A 119 9.37 -13.67 12.17
N VAL A 120 8.57 -12.80 12.79
CA VAL A 120 7.72 -11.83 12.09
C VAL A 120 8.56 -10.90 11.22
N SER A 121 9.67 -10.38 11.75
CA SER A 121 10.56 -9.47 11.01
C SER A 121 11.21 -10.16 9.82
N ALA A 122 11.62 -11.43 9.97
CA ALA A 122 12.14 -12.24 8.87
C ALA A 122 11.09 -12.52 7.78
N GLN A 123 9.84 -12.80 8.18
CA GLN A 123 8.73 -12.96 7.22
C GLN A 123 8.47 -11.68 6.44
N LEU A 124 8.36 -10.52 7.12
CA LEU A 124 8.17 -9.23 6.43
C LEU A 124 9.30 -8.94 5.46
N ARG A 125 10.56 -9.16 5.86
CA ARG A 125 11.70 -8.97 4.96
C ARG A 125 11.56 -9.84 3.71
N GLY A 126 11.23 -11.13 3.88
CA GLY A 126 11.03 -12.04 2.76
C GLY A 126 9.86 -11.64 1.84
N TYR A 127 8.77 -11.11 2.39
CA TYR A 127 7.64 -10.60 1.60
C TYR A 127 8.01 -9.31 0.83
N LEU A 128 8.74 -8.40 1.47
CA LEU A 128 9.25 -7.20 0.82
C LEU A 128 10.23 -7.51 -0.31
N ASP A 129 11.08 -8.52 -0.14
CA ASP A 129 11.98 -8.98 -1.21
C ASP A 129 11.19 -9.53 -2.40
N GLN A 130 10.09 -10.23 -2.16
CA GLN A 130 9.19 -10.71 -3.23
C GLN A 130 8.48 -9.56 -3.95
N LEU A 131 7.97 -8.56 -3.23
CA LEU A 131 7.39 -7.36 -3.83
C LEU A 131 8.42 -6.61 -4.69
N ARG A 132 9.63 -6.40 -4.16
CA ARG A 132 10.73 -5.72 -4.85
C ARG A 132 11.24 -6.43 -6.10
N ALA A 133 11.07 -7.75 -6.16
CA ALA A 133 11.41 -8.53 -7.35
C ALA A 133 10.45 -8.26 -8.52
N ILE A 134 9.25 -7.74 -8.25
CA ILE A 134 8.26 -7.38 -9.28
C ILE A 134 8.54 -5.93 -9.72
N LYS A 135 9.25 -5.79 -10.84
CA LYS A 135 9.68 -4.49 -11.38
C LYS A 135 8.57 -3.79 -12.15
N GLY A 136 8.50 -2.47 -12.01
CA GLY A 136 7.58 -1.59 -12.74
C GLY A 136 8.29 -0.78 -13.82
N SER A 137 7.52 -0.33 -14.81
CA SER A 137 7.97 0.60 -15.86
C SER A 137 7.29 1.96 -15.78
N TYR A 138 6.56 2.23 -14.70
CA TYR A 138 5.83 3.46 -14.42
C TYR A 138 5.70 3.63 -12.90
N ILE A 139 5.45 4.85 -12.45
CA ILE A 139 5.09 5.15 -11.06
C ILE A 139 3.60 5.46 -11.01
N GLY A 140 2.85 4.71 -10.21
CA GLY A 140 1.39 4.77 -10.21
C GLY A 140 0.76 3.65 -9.39
N GLY A 141 -0.53 3.80 -9.08
CA GLY A 141 -1.34 2.72 -8.55
C GLY A 141 -1.33 1.51 -9.50
N PHE A 142 -1.55 0.32 -8.93
CA PHE A 142 -1.58 -0.93 -9.71
C PHE A 142 -2.55 -0.83 -10.89
N GLY A 143 -2.19 -1.41 -12.04
CA GLY A 143 -3.00 -1.31 -13.26
C GLY A 143 -2.95 0.07 -13.95
N ARG A 144 -1.84 0.80 -13.79
CA ARG A 144 -1.63 2.16 -14.34
C ARG A 144 -2.64 3.19 -13.80
N ASN A 145 -3.17 2.97 -12.61
CA ASN A 145 -3.99 3.96 -11.92
C ASN A 145 -3.11 5.10 -11.38
N PRO A 146 -3.70 6.27 -11.03
CA PRO A 146 -2.95 7.35 -10.41
C PRO A 146 -2.19 6.88 -9.16
N ALA A 147 -0.98 7.40 -8.98
CA ALA A 147 -0.23 7.30 -7.73
C ALA A 147 -0.96 8.08 -6.63
N VAL A 148 -0.88 7.60 -5.39
CA VAL A 148 -1.49 8.25 -4.22
C VAL A 148 -0.40 8.76 -3.28
N VAL A 149 -0.38 10.07 -3.05
CA VAL A 149 0.48 10.71 -2.05
C VAL A 149 -0.39 11.19 -0.90
N SER A 150 -0.36 10.45 0.21
CA SER A 150 -1.07 10.83 1.43
C SER A 150 -0.12 11.57 2.37
N ARG A 151 -0.24 12.90 2.43
CA ARG A 151 0.44 13.80 3.38
C ARG A 151 -0.59 14.28 4.42
N TYR A 152 -0.93 15.57 4.47
CA TYR A 152 -2.05 16.05 5.31
C TYR A 152 -3.41 15.70 4.68
N PHE A 153 -3.47 15.72 3.36
CA PHE A 153 -4.53 15.30 2.48
C PHE A 153 -3.94 14.35 1.44
N SER A 154 -4.80 13.56 0.81
CA SER A 154 -4.36 12.68 -0.30
C SER A 154 -4.44 13.43 -1.61
N VAL A 155 -3.35 13.40 -2.37
CA VAL A 155 -3.28 13.90 -3.75
C VAL A 155 -3.03 12.72 -4.67
N GLU A 156 -3.70 12.70 -5.81
CA GLU A 156 -3.53 11.69 -6.84
C GLU A 156 -2.96 12.30 -8.13
N GLY A 157 -2.10 11.55 -8.81
CA GLY A 157 -1.48 12.00 -10.06
C GLY A 157 -0.86 10.85 -10.86
N GLY A 158 -0.52 11.12 -12.12
CA GLY A 158 0.09 10.12 -13.00
C GLY A 158 -0.92 9.19 -13.69
N PRO A 159 -0.51 7.97 -14.09
CA PRO A 159 0.79 7.34 -13.85
C PRO A 159 1.95 8.08 -14.54
N PHE A 160 3.13 8.06 -13.92
CA PHE A 160 4.33 8.75 -14.39
C PHE A 160 5.25 7.77 -15.11
N ALA A 161 5.89 8.20 -16.19
CA ALA A 161 6.80 7.37 -16.98
C ALA A 161 8.20 7.27 -16.35
N SER A 162 8.55 8.18 -15.44
CA SER A 162 9.86 8.21 -14.78
C SER A 162 9.80 8.79 -13.37
N GLU A 163 10.85 8.52 -12.58
CA GLU A 163 11.00 9.13 -11.25
C GLU A 163 11.17 10.65 -11.33
N ALA A 164 11.70 11.19 -12.43
CA ALA A 164 11.77 12.63 -12.66
C ALA A 164 10.36 13.27 -12.74
N GLU A 165 9.44 12.66 -13.49
CA GLU A 165 8.05 13.13 -13.58
C GLU A 165 7.31 13.00 -12.24
N TRP A 166 7.58 11.92 -11.50
CA TRP A 166 7.08 11.76 -10.13
C TRP A 166 7.58 12.87 -9.20
N ASN A 167 8.87 13.21 -9.27
CA ASN A 167 9.45 14.30 -8.50
C ASN A 167 8.84 15.64 -8.87
N ASP A 168 8.61 15.90 -10.16
CA ASP A 168 7.94 17.12 -10.62
C ASP A 168 6.54 17.24 -10.01
N PHE A 169 5.77 16.15 -9.98
CA PHE A 169 4.46 16.09 -9.31
C PHE A 169 4.54 16.38 -7.81
N LEU A 170 5.52 15.80 -7.10
CA LEU A 170 5.74 16.11 -5.68
C LEU A 170 6.06 17.60 -5.46
N LEU A 171 6.84 18.21 -6.34
CA LEU A 171 7.20 19.62 -6.28
C LEU A 171 6.03 20.55 -6.64
N GLU A 172 5.09 20.11 -7.49
CA GLU A 172 3.87 20.87 -7.82
C GLU A 172 2.97 21.11 -6.62
N ASP A 173 3.05 20.25 -5.61
CA ASP A 173 2.25 20.39 -4.41
C ASP A 173 2.82 21.39 -3.38
N ILE A 174 4.08 21.80 -3.53
CA ILE A 174 4.70 22.84 -2.68
C ILE A 174 3.85 24.12 -2.68
N HIS A 175 3.66 24.73 -1.51
CA HIS A 175 2.88 25.96 -1.36
C HIS A 175 3.42 27.08 -2.26
N PRO A 176 2.56 27.77 -3.05
CA PRO A 176 2.99 28.74 -4.06
C PRO A 176 3.66 29.99 -3.48
N GLU A 177 3.56 30.22 -2.17
CA GLU A 177 4.26 31.29 -1.47
C GLU A 177 5.78 31.04 -1.34
N HIS A 178 6.23 29.79 -1.50
CA HIS A 178 7.66 29.49 -1.45
C HIS A 178 8.39 30.04 -2.69
N PRO A 179 9.56 30.70 -2.53
CA PRO A 179 10.30 31.25 -3.67
C PRO A 179 10.73 30.19 -4.68
N ARG A 180 10.77 30.55 -5.97
CA ARG A 180 11.26 29.65 -7.04
C ARG A 180 12.65 29.07 -6.77
N ALA A 181 13.55 29.87 -6.18
CA ALA A 181 14.89 29.41 -5.82
C ALA A 181 14.86 28.24 -4.82
N PHE A 182 13.91 28.26 -3.88
CA PHE A 182 13.73 27.19 -2.91
C PHE A 182 13.26 25.90 -3.58
N ARG A 183 12.26 25.98 -4.48
CA ARG A 183 11.82 24.83 -5.28
C ARG A 183 12.96 24.20 -6.09
N SER A 184 13.83 25.03 -6.68
CA SER A 184 15.01 24.56 -7.42
C SER A 184 15.98 23.79 -6.52
N MET A 185 16.27 24.30 -5.32
CA MET A 185 17.16 23.61 -4.37
C MET A 185 16.60 22.25 -3.95
N VAL A 186 15.28 22.15 -3.73
CA VAL A 186 14.64 20.86 -3.41
C VAL A 186 14.74 19.90 -4.59
N GLN A 187 14.50 20.39 -5.81
CA GLN A 187 14.62 19.60 -7.03
C GLN A 187 16.02 19.00 -7.21
N ASP A 188 17.07 19.77 -6.94
CA ASP A 188 18.47 19.33 -7.09
C ASP A 188 18.83 18.17 -6.13
N GLU A 189 18.12 18.04 -5.01
CA GLU A 189 18.34 16.99 -4.00
C GLU A 189 17.46 15.74 -4.22
N LEU A 190 16.47 15.80 -5.13
CA LEU A 190 15.61 14.67 -5.46
C LEU A 190 16.31 13.72 -6.44
N ARG A 191 16.56 12.49 -5.97
CA ARG A 191 17.14 11.42 -6.78
C ARG A 191 16.14 10.89 -7.81
N THR A 192 16.68 10.28 -8.86
CA THR A 192 15.91 9.72 -9.99
C THR A 192 16.44 8.34 -10.42
N ASP A 193 17.21 7.69 -9.55
CA ASP A 193 17.94 6.45 -9.82
C ASP A 193 17.46 5.26 -8.95
N HIS A 194 16.26 5.37 -8.35
CA HIS A 194 15.69 4.27 -7.59
C HIS A 194 15.08 3.20 -8.50
N ASP A 195 15.13 1.95 -8.03
CA ASP A 195 14.35 0.89 -8.66
C ASP A 195 12.86 1.19 -8.50
N ILE A 196 12.11 1.07 -9.60
CA ILE A 196 10.64 1.12 -9.57
C ILE A 196 10.11 -0.30 -9.39
N VAL A 197 9.41 -0.52 -8.28
CA VAL A 197 9.00 -1.84 -7.82
C VAL A 197 7.56 -1.83 -7.35
N LEU A 198 6.92 -3.00 -7.33
CA LEU A 198 5.63 -3.13 -6.67
C LEU A 198 5.82 -2.89 -5.16
N THR A 199 4.95 -2.05 -4.59
CA THR A 199 4.88 -1.75 -3.16
C THR A 199 3.46 -1.95 -2.68
N HIS A 200 3.29 -2.32 -1.41
CA HIS A 200 2.01 -2.31 -0.72
C HIS A 200 1.48 -0.88 -0.58
N GLY A 201 2.39 0.08 -0.32
CA GLY A 201 2.04 1.50 -0.28
C GLY A 201 1.23 1.90 0.95
N ASP A 202 1.08 1.02 1.95
CA ASP A 202 0.52 1.33 3.28
C ASP A 202 0.84 0.24 4.32
N LEU A 203 2.10 -0.20 4.36
CA LEU A 203 2.52 -1.33 5.20
C LEU A 203 2.76 -0.92 6.67
N VAL A 204 1.68 -0.55 7.35
CA VAL A 204 1.67 -0.22 8.79
C VAL A 204 1.29 -1.43 9.65
N ALA A 205 1.63 -1.41 10.95
CA ALA A 205 1.39 -2.52 11.88
C ALA A 205 -0.11 -2.89 12.05
N GLN A 206 -1.02 -1.98 11.71
CA GLN A 206 -2.47 -2.21 11.72
C GLN A 206 -2.91 -3.13 10.57
N ASN A 207 -2.17 -3.11 9.46
CA ASN A 207 -2.47 -3.86 8.24
C ASN A 207 -1.77 -5.22 8.20
N ILE A 208 -1.15 -5.65 9.30
CA ILE A 208 -0.45 -6.94 9.41
C ILE A 208 -1.17 -7.78 10.45
N LEU A 209 -1.73 -8.92 10.05
CA LEU A 209 -2.32 -9.90 10.99
C LEU A 209 -1.31 -10.95 11.40
N VAL A 210 -1.25 -11.22 12.71
CA VAL A 210 -0.41 -12.25 13.32
C VAL A 210 -1.26 -13.25 14.09
N ARG A 211 -0.85 -14.52 14.01
CA ARG A 211 -1.35 -15.63 14.85
C ARG A 211 -0.18 -16.57 15.15
N ASP A 212 -0.05 -16.98 16.41
CA ASP A 212 1.02 -17.89 16.87
C ASP A 212 2.44 -17.46 16.44
N GLY A 213 2.73 -16.18 16.61
CA GLY A 213 4.04 -15.58 16.29
C GLY A 213 4.38 -15.53 14.80
N ARG A 214 3.39 -15.69 13.91
CA ARG A 214 3.57 -15.67 12.45
C ARG A 214 2.57 -14.76 11.76
N ILE A 215 3.01 -14.16 10.67
CA ILE A 215 2.13 -13.38 9.79
C ILE A 215 1.19 -14.32 9.05
N VAL A 216 -0.11 -14.03 9.15
CA VAL A 216 -1.18 -14.80 8.51
C VAL A 216 -1.94 -14.01 7.45
N ALA A 217 -1.82 -12.68 7.41
CA ALA A 217 -2.27 -11.85 6.29
C ALA A 217 -1.64 -10.46 6.31
N LEU A 218 -1.42 -9.91 5.11
CA LEU A 218 -1.28 -8.47 4.86
C LEU A 218 -2.61 -7.95 4.30
N LEU A 219 -3.10 -6.86 4.87
CA LEU A 219 -4.41 -6.26 4.60
C LEU A 219 -4.28 -4.88 3.93
N ASP A 220 -5.39 -4.40 3.37
CA ASP A 220 -5.53 -3.02 2.87
C ASP A 220 -4.56 -2.64 1.75
N TRP A 221 -4.76 -3.26 0.59
CA TRP A 221 -3.92 -3.07 -0.60
C TRP A 221 -4.38 -1.90 -1.49
N GLU A 222 -5.23 -1.01 -0.97
CA GLU A 222 -5.86 0.07 -1.76
C GLU A 222 -4.86 1.08 -2.34
N ASN A 223 -3.70 1.21 -1.70
CA ASN A 223 -2.61 2.11 -2.11
C ASN A 223 -1.48 1.39 -2.86
N ALA A 224 -1.63 0.10 -3.13
CA ALA A 224 -0.59 -0.69 -3.77
C ALA A 224 -0.40 -0.27 -5.22
N GLY A 225 0.85 -0.37 -5.67
CA GLY A 225 1.24 0.09 -6.99
C GLY A 225 2.75 0.09 -7.17
N PHE A 226 3.18 0.63 -8.29
CA PHE A 226 4.59 0.74 -8.62
C PHE A 226 5.13 2.08 -8.17
N TYR A 227 6.14 2.06 -7.32
CA TYR A 227 6.75 3.26 -6.74
C TYR A 227 8.27 3.08 -6.62
N PRO A 228 9.03 4.17 -6.44
CA PRO A 228 10.42 4.08 -6.02
C PRO A 228 10.56 3.21 -4.75
N GLU A 229 11.55 2.32 -4.72
CA GLU A 229 11.73 1.30 -3.67
C GLU A 229 11.83 1.84 -2.23
N TYR A 230 12.09 3.14 -2.05
CA TYR A 230 12.13 3.80 -0.76
C TYR A 230 10.75 4.07 -0.14
N VAL A 231 9.70 4.18 -0.96
CA VAL A 231 8.35 4.61 -0.53
C VAL A 231 7.78 3.68 0.54
N GLU A 232 8.03 2.38 0.41
CA GLU A 232 7.56 1.35 1.35
C GLU A 232 8.09 1.53 2.77
N LEU A 233 9.30 2.11 2.93
CA LEU A 233 9.86 2.43 4.25
C LEU A 233 9.36 3.79 4.76
N VAL A 234 9.30 4.78 3.88
CA VAL A 234 9.05 6.18 4.27
C VAL A 234 7.61 6.38 4.73
N LYS A 235 6.63 5.78 4.04
CA LYS A 235 5.22 6.04 4.31
C LYS A 235 4.75 5.56 5.69
N PRO A 236 5.12 4.35 6.18
CA PRO A 236 4.82 3.92 7.54
C PRO A 236 5.41 4.83 8.64
N LEU A 237 6.44 5.63 8.34
CA LEU A 237 7.10 6.53 9.29
C LEU A 237 6.45 7.93 9.39
N ARG A 238 5.36 8.21 8.66
CA ARG A 238 4.68 9.53 8.66
C ARG A 238 3.70 9.75 9.83
N GLY A 239 3.11 8.70 10.39
CA GLY A 239 2.18 8.79 11.51
C GLY A 239 2.35 7.69 12.58
N PRO A 240 3.58 7.37 13.01
CA PRO A 240 3.83 6.23 13.87
C PRO A 240 3.27 6.43 15.27
N ASP A 241 2.53 5.42 15.75
CA ASP A 241 2.37 5.24 17.18
C ASP A 241 3.68 4.66 17.75
N TRP A 242 4.57 5.56 18.17
CA TRP A 242 5.88 5.20 18.74
C TRP A 242 5.81 4.27 19.97
N ARG A 243 4.63 4.06 20.57
CA ARG A 243 4.41 3.10 21.65
C ARG A 243 4.47 1.65 21.16
N VAL A 244 4.33 1.42 19.85
CA VAL A 244 4.46 0.11 19.23
C VAL A 244 5.94 -0.11 18.89
N GLY A 245 6.58 -1.10 19.53
CA GLY A 245 8.00 -1.39 19.31
C GLY A 245 8.36 -1.82 17.88
N TYR A 246 7.36 -2.08 17.03
CA TYR A 246 7.49 -2.46 15.61
C TYR A 246 8.41 -1.52 14.83
N TYR A 247 8.32 -0.22 15.09
CA TYR A 247 9.11 0.78 14.37
C TYR A 247 10.62 0.64 14.62
N ASN A 248 11.03 0.10 15.77
CA ASN A 248 12.44 -0.20 16.04
C ASN A 248 12.95 -1.36 15.17
N ALA A 249 12.09 -2.33 14.83
CA ALA A 249 12.43 -3.47 13.98
C ALA A 249 12.46 -3.12 12.48
N LEU A 250 11.99 -1.95 12.07
CA LEU A 250 12.09 -1.52 10.67
C LEU A 250 13.54 -1.49 10.17
N LEU A 251 14.50 -1.21 11.05
CA LEU A 251 15.93 -1.25 10.71
C LEU A 251 16.42 -2.65 10.35
N ASP A 252 15.79 -3.68 10.90
CA ASP A 252 16.08 -5.06 10.55
C ASP A 252 15.30 -5.44 9.29
N ILE A 253 14.02 -5.11 9.22
CA ILE A 253 13.14 -5.46 8.10
C ILE A 253 13.64 -4.84 6.78
N PHE A 254 14.14 -3.60 6.81
CA PHE A 254 14.61 -2.87 5.64
C PHE A 254 16.14 -2.78 5.61
N PRO A 255 16.83 -3.49 4.70
CA PRO A 255 18.30 -3.48 4.65
C PRO A 255 18.88 -2.11 4.23
N ARG A 256 18.11 -1.32 3.47
CA ARG A 256 18.42 0.07 3.11
C ARG A 256 17.55 1.02 3.92
N ARG A 257 18.17 2.06 4.48
CA ARG A 257 17.52 2.99 5.42
C ARG A 257 16.84 4.20 4.78
N TYR A 258 17.14 4.49 3.51
CA TYR A 258 16.59 5.63 2.75
C TYR A 258 16.46 6.94 3.57
N GLY A 259 17.52 7.27 4.32
CA GLY A 259 17.46 8.35 5.31
C GLY A 259 17.32 9.73 4.68
N ALA A 260 17.94 9.97 3.53
CA ALA A 260 17.80 11.21 2.79
C ALA A 260 16.37 11.35 2.24
N GLU A 261 15.82 10.28 1.70
CA GLU A 261 14.47 10.22 1.14
C GLU A 261 13.41 10.41 2.23
N TYR A 262 13.61 9.81 3.42
CA TYR A 262 12.75 10.06 4.57
C TYR A 262 12.77 11.52 5.01
N LEU A 263 13.96 12.11 5.19
CA LEU A 263 14.08 13.51 5.60
C LEU A 263 13.50 14.47 4.56
N MET A 264 13.78 14.21 3.28
CA MET A 264 13.22 14.96 2.17
C MET A 264 11.70 14.84 2.14
N ASP A 265 11.16 13.65 2.39
CA ASP A 265 9.73 13.43 2.43
C ASP A 265 9.05 14.15 3.60
N GLN A 266 9.62 14.12 4.80
CA GLN A 266 9.13 14.90 5.94
C GLN A 266 9.20 16.40 5.65
N PHE A 267 10.27 16.84 5.00
CA PHE A 267 10.44 18.23 4.61
C PHE A 267 9.37 18.66 3.61
N LEU A 268 9.15 17.90 2.53
CA LEU A 268 8.08 18.13 1.56
C LEU A 268 6.71 18.20 2.24
N SER A 269 6.41 17.30 3.18
CA SER A 269 5.17 17.36 3.98
C SER A 269 5.00 18.70 4.71
N SER A 270 6.09 19.30 5.21
CA SER A 270 6.02 20.56 5.96
C SER A 270 5.79 21.82 5.10
N ILE A 271 5.98 21.73 3.79
CA ILE A 271 5.91 22.86 2.84
C ILE A 271 4.86 22.65 1.72
N SER A 272 4.23 21.48 1.69
CA SER A 272 3.15 21.13 0.77
C SER A 272 1.85 21.84 1.12
N ARG A 273 1.01 22.07 0.12
CA ARG A 273 -0.37 22.55 0.30
C ARG A 273 -1.27 21.46 0.88
N HIS A 274 -1.00 20.22 0.48
CA HIS A 274 -1.79 19.05 0.81
C HIS A 274 -0.96 18.04 1.61
#